data_AF-A0A3L7VSN6-F1
#
_entry.id   AF-A0A3L7VSN6-F1
#
_cell.length_a   1.000
_cell.length_b   1.000
_cell.length_c   1.000
_cell.angle_alpha   90.00
_cell.angle_beta   90.00
_cell.angle_gamma   90.00
#
_symmetry.space_group_name_H-M   'P 1'
#
loop_
_entity.id
_entity.type
_entity.pdbx_description
1 polymer ?
#
loop_
_entity_poly.entity_id
_entity_poly.type
_entity_poly.pdbx_seq_one_letter_code
_entity_poly.pdbx_strand_id
1 'polypeptide(L)'
;MPSKLQHVNRRLTARERARHAKVRDAIMREIPPKRMPADGRGGVAGQIRAEREARQLTWYALAKMAGIPNQATIRAIEQGKDVRLSNVERVARALGLTLELVR
;
A
#
# COMPACT_ATOMS: atom_id res chain seq x y z
N MET A 1 -36.39 12.72 -20.54
CA MET A 1 -35.74 12.05 -19.39
C MET A 1 -34.90 10.90 -19.93
N PRO A 2 -33.56 10.88 -19.81
CA PRO A 2 -32.78 9.74 -20.29
C PRO A 2 -33.08 8.52 -19.41
N SER A 3 -33.41 7.40 -20.06
CA SER A 3 -33.69 6.10 -19.42
C SER A 3 -32.51 5.66 -18.56
N LYS A 4 -32.77 5.25 -17.31
CA LYS A 4 -31.75 4.67 -16.42
C LYS A 4 -31.13 3.44 -17.10
N LEU A 5 -29.81 3.43 -17.29
CA LEU A 5 -29.09 2.26 -17.81
C LEU A 5 -29.20 1.11 -16.81
N GLN A 6 -29.74 -0.03 -17.24
CA GLN A 6 -29.84 -1.22 -16.41
C GLN A 6 -28.50 -1.95 -16.35
N HIS A 7 -28.06 -2.33 -15.15
CA HIS A 7 -26.83 -3.10 -14.96
C HIS A 7 -27.05 -4.56 -15.37
N VAL A 8 -26.52 -4.96 -16.53
CA VAL A 8 -26.63 -6.33 -17.04
C VAL A 8 -25.45 -7.17 -16.59
N ASN A 9 -25.68 -8.16 -15.73
CA ASN A 9 -24.65 -9.09 -15.27
C ASN A 9 -24.58 -10.32 -16.19
N ARG A 10 -24.08 -10.13 -17.42
CA ARG A 10 -23.95 -11.20 -18.43
C ARG A 10 -22.61 -11.92 -18.29
N ARG A 11 -22.64 -13.26 -18.20
CA ARG A 11 -21.44 -14.10 -18.23
C ARG A 11 -20.85 -14.19 -19.65
N LEU A 12 -19.52 -14.15 -19.75
CA LEU A 12 -18.81 -14.34 -21.01
C LEU A 12 -18.90 -15.79 -21.48
N THR A 13 -19.10 -15.97 -22.78
CA THR A 13 -18.96 -17.27 -23.45
C THR A 13 -17.50 -17.73 -23.46
N ALA A 14 -17.26 -19.01 -23.74
CA ALA A 14 -15.90 -19.56 -23.83
C ALA A 14 -15.04 -18.84 -24.90
N ARG A 15 -15.63 -18.56 -26.07
CA ARG A 15 -14.96 -17.85 -27.16
C ARG A 15 -14.58 -16.42 -26.79
N GLU A 16 -15.48 -15.70 -26.13
CA GLU A 16 -15.20 -14.33 -25.69
C GLU A 16 -14.11 -14.30 -24.61
N ARG A 17 -14.14 -15.24 -23.67
CA ARG A 17 -13.08 -15.40 -22.66
C ARG A 17 -11.72 -15.68 -23.29
N ALA A 18 -11.66 -16.55 -24.29
CA ALA A 18 -10.43 -16.85 -25.02
C ALA A 18 -9.91 -15.61 -25.79
N ARG A 19 -10.80 -14.84 -26.42
CA ARG A 19 -10.43 -13.57 -27.06
C ARG A 19 -9.90 -12.56 -26.04
N HIS A 20 -10.55 -12.42 -24.89
CA HIS A 20 -10.13 -11.52 -23.84
C HIS A 20 -8.76 -11.91 -23.25
N ALA A 21 -8.50 -13.22 -23.09
CA ALA A 21 -7.20 -13.71 -22.66
C ALA A 21 -6.09 -13.31 -23.64
N LYS A 22 -6.30 -13.52 -24.95
CA LYS A 22 -5.33 -13.09 -25.98
C LYS A 22 -5.03 -11.59 -25.93
N VAL A 23 -6.07 -10.76 -25.80
CA VAL A 23 -5.92 -9.30 -25.68
C VAL A 23 -5.14 -8.94 -24.42
N ARG A 24 -5.47 -9.56 -23.28
CA ARG A 24 -4.74 -9.36 -22.02
C ARG A 24 -3.27 -9.72 -22.16
N ASP A 25 -2.97 -10.85 -22.79
CA ASP A 25 -1.59 -11.31 -22.97
C ASP A 25 -0.77 -10.37 -23.86
N ALA A 26 -1.38 -9.86 -24.95
CA ALA A 26 -0.75 -8.84 -25.79
C ALA A 26 -0.48 -7.55 -25.02
N ILE A 27 -1.48 -7.03 -24.30
CA ILE A 27 -1.33 -5.81 -23.48
C ILE A 27 -0.26 -5.99 -22.41
N MET A 28 -0.21 -7.13 -21.72
CA MET A 28 0.81 -7.39 -20.69
C MET A 28 2.25 -7.37 -21.24
N ARG A 29 2.43 -7.70 -22.54
CA ARG A 29 3.74 -7.65 -23.22
C ARG A 29 4.08 -6.24 -23.70
N GLU A 30 3.13 -5.54 -24.29
CA GLU A 30 3.32 -4.20 -24.88
C GLU A 30 3.40 -3.11 -23.81
N ILE A 31 2.51 -3.19 -22.81
CA ILE A 31 2.34 -2.21 -21.75
C ILE A 31 2.24 -2.99 -20.43
N PRO A 32 3.37 -3.53 -19.93
CA PRO A 32 3.35 -4.21 -18.65
C PRO A 32 2.83 -3.24 -17.58
N PRO A 33 1.97 -3.69 -16.66
CA PRO A 33 1.52 -2.84 -15.58
C PRO A 33 2.75 -2.34 -14.83
N LYS A 34 2.76 -1.05 -14.49
CA LYS A 34 3.81 -0.47 -13.64
C LYS A 34 3.94 -1.37 -12.42
N ARG A 35 5.14 -1.93 -12.21
CA ARG A 35 5.46 -2.61 -10.96
C ARG A 35 5.24 -1.56 -9.88
N MET A 36 4.14 -1.71 -9.14
CA MET A 36 3.98 -0.98 -7.91
C MET A 36 5.20 -1.35 -7.07
N PRO A 37 5.82 -0.38 -6.36
CA PRO A 37 6.80 -0.75 -5.35
C PRO A 37 6.16 -1.85 -4.51
N ALA A 38 6.95 -2.86 -4.15
CA ALA A 38 6.52 -3.90 -3.22
C ALA A 38 5.68 -3.19 -2.17
N ASP A 39 4.43 -3.62 -2.04
CA ASP A 39 3.57 -3.20 -0.96
C ASP A 39 4.45 -3.06 0.28
N GLY A 40 4.39 -1.92 0.96
CA GLY A 40 5.33 -1.51 2.02
C GLY A 40 5.41 -2.46 3.22
N ARG A 41 4.98 -3.71 3.08
CA ARG A 41 5.18 -4.90 3.89
C ARG A 41 6.66 -5.34 3.98
N GLY A 42 7.55 -4.87 3.10
CA GLY A 42 8.98 -5.18 3.16
C GLY A 42 9.83 -4.10 3.87
N GLY A 43 10.95 -4.50 4.47
CA GLY A 43 11.94 -3.60 5.06
C GLY A 43 11.42 -2.81 6.27
N VAL A 44 11.99 -1.62 6.50
CA VAL A 44 11.67 -0.74 7.65
C VAL A 44 10.17 -0.40 7.70
N ALA A 45 9.56 -0.09 6.54
CA ALA A 45 8.12 0.22 6.45
C ALA A 45 7.26 -0.96 6.93
N GLY A 46 7.63 -2.18 6.53
CA GLY A 46 6.93 -3.40 6.90
C GLY A 46 7.05 -3.73 8.38
N GLN A 47 8.25 -3.58 8.93
CA GLN A 47 8.52 -3.79 10.36
C GLN A 47 7.76 -2.79 11.24
N ILE A 48 7.75 -1.51 10.88
CA ILE A 48 6.97 -0.48 11.59
C ILE A 48 5.47 -0.81 11.54
N ARG A 49 4.96 -1.21 10.37
CA ARG A 49 3.56 -1.59 10.22
C ARG A 49 3.21 -2.81 11.07
N ALA A 50 4.01 -3.86 11.01
CA ALA A 50 3.78 -5.09 11.76
C ALA A 50 3.74 -4.82 13.27
N GLU A 51 4.69 -4.03 13.78
CA GLU A 51 4.76 -3.68 15.20
C GLU A 51 3.56 -2.81 15.63
N ARG A 52 3.14 -1.86 14.79
CA ARG A 52 1.91 -1.08 15.05
C ARG A 52 0.68 -1.97 15.12
N GLU A 53 0.52 -2.88 14.16
CA GLU A 53 -0.63 -3.80 14.07
C GLU A 53 -0.63 -4.80 15.25
N ALA A 54 0.53 -5.31 15.67
CA ALA A 54 0.66 -6.18 16.84
C ALA A 54 0.19 -5.51 18.13
N ARG A 55 0.40 -4.19 18.24
CA ARG A 55 -0.07 -3.35 19.37
C ARG A 55 -1.48 -2.80 19.18
N GLN A 56 -2.18 -3.17 18.10
CA GLN A 56 -3.53 -2.71 17.75
C GLN A 56 -3.65 -1.17 17.70
N LEU A 57 -2.57 -0.48 17.34
CA LEU A 57 -2.55 0.97 17.28
C LEU A 57 -3.12 1.47 15.94
N THR A 58 -3.99 2.48 16.02
CA THR A 58 -4.36 3.27 14.83
C THR A 58 -3.19 4.17 14.44
N TRP A 59 -3.17 4.64 13.18
CA TRP A 59 -2.18 5.64 12.76
C TRP A 59 -2.24 6.91 13.61
N TYR A 60 -3.44 7.32 14.04
CA TYR A 60 -3.62 8.46 14.94
C TYR A 60 -2.93 8.23 16.30
N ALA A 61 -3.19 7.07 16.92
CA ALA A 61 -2.62 6.73 18.23
C ALA A 61 -1.08 6.67 18.17
N LEU A 62 -0.53 6.06 17.12
CA LEU A 62 0.92 6.03 16.91
C LEU A 62 1.49 7.43 16.66
N ALA A 63 0.82 8.26 15.85
CA ALA A 63 1.26 9.63 15.63
C ALA A 63 1.30 10.44 16.94
N LYS A 64 0.26 10.32 17.77
CA LYS A 64 0.22 10.96 19.10
C LYS A 64 1.34 10.48 20.00
N MET A 65 1.57 9.16 20.06
CA MET A 65 2.63 8.55 20.87
C MET A 65 4.04 8.97 20.41
N ALA A 66 4.24 9.15 19.10
CA ALA A 66 5.50 9.59 18.50
C ALA A 66 5.70 11.10 18.45
N GLY A 67 4.75 11.90 18.96
CA GLY A 67 4.79 13.37 18.86
C GLY A 67 4.72 13.89 17.41
N ILE A 68 4.07 13.14 16.52
CA ILE A 68 3.87 13.50 15.12
C ILE A 68 2.52 14.21 14.96
N PRO A 69 2.49 15.46 14.41
CA PRO A 69 1.25 16.23 14.31
C PRO A 69 0.21 15.62 13.36
N ASN A 70 0.65 14.90 12.32
CA ASN A 70 -0.22 14.40 11.26
C ASN A 70 -0.05 12.89 11.05
N GLN A 71 -1.13 12.13 11.25
CA GLN A 71 -1.17 10.67 11.01
C GLN A 71 -0.87 10.27 9.56
N ALA A 72 -1.01 11.19 8.60
CA ALA A 72 -0.61 10.96 7.22
C ALA A 72 0.88 10.64 7.08
N THR A 73 1.71 11.15 8.01
CA THR A 73 3.14 10.81 8.07
C THR A 73 3.35 9.34 8.42
N ILE A 74 2.58 8.78 9.35
CA ILE A 74 2.63 7.34 9.68
C ILE A 74 2.24 6.50 8.46
N ARG A 75 1.14 6.87 7.79
CA ARG A 75 0.70 6.23 6.56
C ARG A 75 1.76 6.31 5.46
N ALA A 76 2.46 7.44 5.33
CA ALA A 76 3.52 7.60 4.33
C ALA A 76 4.73 6.69 4.63
N ILE A 77 5.13 6.58 5.90
CA ILE A 77 6.19 5.66 6.36
C ILE A 77 5.82 4.21 6.00
N GLU A 78 4.63 3.75 6.36
CA GLU A 78 4.18 2.37 6.10
C GLU A 78 3.95 2.06 4.61
N GLN A 79 3.80 3.10 3.79
CA GLN A 79 3.73 2.98 2.33
C GLN A 79 5.11 3.03 1.67
N GLY A 80 6.19 3.17 2.44
CA GLY A 80 7.55 3.31 1.91
C GLY A 80 7.76 4.58 1.10
N LYS A 81 6.99 5.65 1.39
CA LYS A 81 7.16 6.95 0.74
C LYS A 81 8.36 7.68 1.31
N ASP A 82 8.88 8.62 0.53
CA ASP A 82 9.94 9.52 0.99
C ASP A 82 9.44 10.39 2.14
N VAL A 83 10.16 10.33 3.26
CA VAL A 83 9.84 10.98 4.53
C VAL A 83 11.15 11.29 5.24
N ARG A 84 11.13 12.34 6.07
CA ARG A 84 12.31 12.70 6.87
C ARG A 84 12.70 11.54 7.78
N LEU A 85 13.99 11.18 7.78
CA LEU A 85 14.56 10.14 8.65
C LEU A 85 14.21 10.35 10.13
N SER A 86 14.22 11.60 10.61
CA SER A 86 13.86 11.94 11.98
C SER A 86 12.42 11.57 12.37
N ASN A 87 11.48 11.55 11.41
CA ASN A 87 10.13 11.06 11.66
C ASN A 87 10.11 9.53 11.77
N VAL A 88 10.89 8.83 10.94
CA VAL A 88 11.03 7.36 11.02
C VAL A 88 11.64 6.96 12.36
N GLU A 89 12.69 7.65 12.81
CA GLU A 89 13.33 7.44 14.11
C GLU A 89 12.37 7.66 15.29
N ARG A 90 11.58 8.74 15.26
CA ARG A 90 10.58 9.01 16.32
C ARG A 90 9.53 7.92 16.39
N VAL A 91 9.03 7.46 15.23
CA VAL A 91 8.05 6.38 15.16
C VAL A 91 8.64 5.05 15.63
N ALA A 92 9.84 4.71 15.19
CA ALA A 92 10.56 3.53 15.64
C ALA A 92 10.73 3.56 17.18
N ARG A 93 11.22 4.67 17.73
CA ARG A 93 11.39 4.83 19.18
C ARG A 93 10.08 4.72 19.95
N ALA A 94 8.99 5.31 19.44
CA ALA A 94 7.67 5.19 20.05
C ALA A 94 7.17 3.73 20.08
N LEU A 95 7.56 2.94 19.09
CA LEU A 95 7.32 1.50 19.03
C LEU A 95 8.40 0.68 19.77
N GLY A 96 9.37 1.29 20.44
CA GLY A 96 10.46 0.56 21.10
C GLY A 96 11.41 -0.15 20.12
N LEU A 97 11.46 0.29 18.86
CA LEU A 97 12.35 -0.21 17.82
C LEU A 97 13.58 0.71 17.68
N THR A 98 14.67 0.15 17.19
CA THR A 98 15.90 0.86 16.81
C THR A 98 16.12 0.80 15.30
N LEU A 99 16.67 1.86 14.72
CA LEU A 99 17.13 1.87 13.33
C LEU A 99 18.63 1.58 13.29
N GLU A 100 19.04 0.65 12.44
CA GLU A 100 20.44 0.26 12.27
C GLU A 100 20.84 0.43 10.79
N LEU A 101 22.01 1.02 10.58
CA LEU A 101 22.61 1.10 9.25
C LEU A 101 23.44 -0.17 9.03
N VAL A 102 23.09 -0.91 7.99
CA VAL A 102 23.75 -2.17 7.61
C VAL A 102 24.59 -1.94 6.35
N ARG A 103 25.77 -2.55 6.29
CA ARG A 103 26.70 -2.46 5.15
C ARG A 103 26.75 -3.76 4.37
#